data_AF-A0A8E0RPD8-F1
#
_entry.id   AF-A0A8E0RPD8-F1
#
_cell.length_a   1.000
_cell.length_b   1.000
_cell.length_c   1.000
_cell.angle_alpha   90.00
_cell.angle_beta   90.00
_cell.angle_gamma   90.00
#
_symmetry.space_group_name_H-M   'P 1'
#
loop_
_entity.id
_entity.type
_entity.pdbx_description
1 polymer ?
#
loop_
_entity_poly.entity_id
_entity_poly.type
_entity_poly.pdbx_seq_one_letter_code
_entity_poly.pdbx_strand_id
1 'polypeptide(L)'
;MIMTLLTEPNVTVFTTFLTNMVTYFGPTGTHSAVFSLFQSTGYGDAGSTDQTHNLMFSDFTKNIYIPPDEETATYYRWTNATFLEALKKLDQCPLPTMGWCVIDEFEMDKCQRMSSAFGARSIKPDLSCIQADSVLDCMRLIQDGYADMVTLEAGDLYAAGKYFGLVPIVAENYAVGQHYYAVAVVKKVNPNLLVSNWRHRFTCHGGVGKATGWIVPINTVLDTRQVIVLDGHLIFAYGELISRACIPGILNSPYDRTNTNSLNLCELCIGGNKDRCRRDHLELYYGDAGAFRCLTEGADIAFTRHTTVHTNTAGRNPNYWARNLREDDYEILCPDGRRAEVDQWATCNLAKIPSNVVVTASYKSENERTNMWRLLQYGQEYYSSDKNSTFQLFDSGFGHKDLIFSDDTESLSRIPWENQTYERWLGPRFLRLVENLESVSRIHEAGIYAAAHHIRGEVVLLCIPIHITWSYLFDA
;
A
#
# COMPACT_ATOMS: atom_id res chain seq x y z
N MET A 1 30.01 29.27 -0.08
CA MET A 1 31.32 28.92 0.49
C MET A 1 32.27 28.71 -0.66
N ILE A 2 33.46 29.30 -0.63
CA ILE A 2 34.51 29.06 -1.64
C ILE A 2 35.53 28.16 -0.94
N MET A 3 35.81 26.99 -1.53
CA MET A 3 36.74 26.02 -0.95
C MET A 3 37.97 25.89 -1.85
N THR A 4 39.11 25.61 -1.23
CA THR A 4 40.36 25.25 -1.92
C THR A 4 40.91 23.95 -1.33
N LEU A 5 41.89 23.34 -2.00
CA LEU A 5 42.58 22.16 -1.48
C LEU A 5 43.32 22.53 -0.20
N LEU A 6 43.26 21.67 0.81
CA LEU A 6 43.91 21.88 2.11
C LEU A 6 45.44 22.06 1.98
N THR A 7 46.03 21.47 0.93
CA THR A 7 47.46 21.51 0.64
C THR A 7 47.88 22.69 -0.25
N GLU A 8 46.96 23.61 -0.58
CA GLU A 8 47.25 24.73 -1.48
C GLU A 8 48.20 25.73 -0.81
N PRO A 9 49.43 25.94 -1.33
CA PRO A 9 50.40 26.83 -0.71
C PRO A 9 50.06 28.33 -0.89
N ASN A 10 49.17 28.68 -1.81
CA ASN A 10 48.92 30.05 -2.23
C ASN A 10 47.53 30.61 -1.84
N VAL A 11 46.96 30.16 -0.71
CA VAL A 11 45.64 30.65 -0.22
C VAL A 11 45.60 32.19 -0.15
N THR A 12 46.70 32.84 0.24
CA THR A 12 46.82 34.31 0.30
C THR A 12 46.62 35.01 -1.04
N VAL A 13 47.02 34.37 -2.15
CA VAL A 13 46.82 34.93 -3.49
C VAL A 13 45.33 34.91 -3.84
N PHE A 14 44.64 33.81 -3.54
CA PHE A 14 43.20 33.68 -3.78
C PHE A 14 42.38 34.64 -2.91
N THR A 15 42.72 34.76 -1.62
CA THR A 15 42.01 35.68 -0.71
C THR A 15 42.21 37.13 -1.15
N THR A 16 43.43 37.51 -1.51
CA THR A 16 43.72 38.86 -2.07
C THR A 16 42.94 39.13 -3.35
N PHE A 17 42.89 38.14 -4.27
CA PHE A 17 42.12 38.25 -5.50
C PHE A 17 40.63 38.46 -5.22
N LEU A 18 40.04 37.67 -4.32
CA LEU A 18 38.63 37.80 -3.94
C LEU A 18 38.34 39.14 -3.27
N THR A 19 39.20 39.62 -2.37
CA THR A 19 39.05 40.94 -1.75
C THR A 19 39.11 42.06 -2.80
N ASN A 20 40.04 41.97 -3.76
CA ASN A 20 40.11 42.93 -4.86
C ASN A 20 38.85 42.87 -5.73
N MET A 21 38.35 41.68 -6.08
CA MET A 21 37.11 41.53 -6.84
C MET A 21 35.94 42.24 -6.15
N VAL A 22 35.76 42.07 -4.83
CA VAL A 22 34.67 42.75 -4.12
C VAL A 22 34.91 44.26 -4.04
N THR A 23 36.16 44.68 -3.86
CA THR A 23 36.52 46.11 -3.78
C THR A 23 36.22 46.85 -5.10
N TYR A 24 36.44 46.21 -6.24
CA TYR A 24 36.19 46.80 -7.55
C TYR A 24 34.74 46.57 -8.02
N PHE A 25 34.21 45.36 -7.90
CA PHE A 25 32.97 44.94 -8.56
C PHE A 25 31.83 44.55 -7.61
N GLY A 26 32.06 44.62 -6.30
CA GLY A 26 31.00 44.41 -5.31
C GLY A 26 29.95 45.52 -5.31
N PRO A 27 28.92 45.44 -4.46
CA PRO A 27 27.78 46.38 -4.46
C PRO A 27 28.19 47.85 -4.24
N THR A 28 29.26 48.08 -3.48
CA THR A 28 29.82 49.41 -3.22
C THR A 28 31.17 49.62 -3.92
N GLY A 29 31.49 48.77 -4.90
CA GLY A 29 32.77 48.79 -5.59
C GLY A 29 32.88 49.96 -6.58
N THR A 30 34.12 50.37 -6.87
CA THR A 30 34.40 51.52 -7.74
C THR A 30 34.02 51.29 -9.21
N HIS A 31 33.83 50.03 -9.62
CA HIS A 31 33.54 49.60 -10.99
C HIS A 31 32.25 48.75 -11.09
N SER A 32 31.37 48.83 -10.09
CA SER A 32 30.11 48.07 -10.06
C SER A 32 29.18 48.36 -11.25
N ALA A 33 29.27 49.56 -11.82
CA ALA A 33 28.53 49.95 -13.02
C ALA A 33 29.01 49.22 -14.30
N VAL A 34 30.25 48.74 -14.34
CA VAL A 34 30.80 47.98 -15.47
C VAL A 34 30.48 46.50 -15.33
N PHE A 35 30.62 45.98 -14.11
CA PHE A 35 30.34 44.58 -13.81
C PHE A 35 29.89 44.46 -12.35
N SER A 36 28.72 43.84 -12.13
CA SER A 36 28.13 43.64 -10.82
C SER A 36 28.35 42.20 -10.37
N LEU A 37 29.26 42.00 -9.41
CA LEU A 37 29.80 40.68 -9.04
C LEU A 37 28.75 39.70 -8.50
N PHE A 38 27.74 40.20 -7.80
CA PHE A 38 26.70 39.38 -7.16
C PHE A 38 25.33 39.54 -7.83
N GLN A 39 25.28 39.91 -9.11
CA GLN A 39 24.03 40.11 -9.82
C GLN A 39 23.97 39.25 -11.07
N SER A 40 23.00 38.34 -11.10
CA SER A 40 22.79 37.42 -12.22
C SER A 40 21.85 37.94 -13.32
N THR A 41 21.29 39.14 -13.15
CA THR A 41 20.34 39.70 -14.11
C THR A 41 21.01 40.04 -15.44
N GLY A 42 20.37 39.66 -16.55
CA GLY A 42 20.89 39.90 -17.90
C GLY A 42 21.60 38.68 -18.52
N TYR A 43 21.73 37.59 -17.77
CA TYR A 43 22.36 36.35 -18.23
C TYR A 43 21.35 35.21 -18.46
N GLY A 44 20.35 35.43 -19.32
CA GLY A 44 19.35 34.41 -19.68
C GLY A 44 18.81 34.61 -21.10
N ASP A 45 18.01 33.65 -21.58
CA ASP A 45 17.46 33.71 -22.94
C ASP A 45 16.45 34.85 -23.10
N ALA A 46 16.66 35.69 -24.13
CA ALA A 46 15.78 36.80 -24.44
C ALA A 46 14.38 36.28 -24.83
N GLY A 47 13.42 36.37 -23.90
CA GLY A 47 12.03 35.94 -24.09
C GLY A 47 11.56 34.86 -23.12
N SER A 48 12.44 34.32 -22.27
CA SER A 48 12.05 33.40 -21.19
C SER A 48 11.60 34.16 -19.93
N THR A 49 10.55 33.67 -19.26
CA THR A 49 10.12 34.17 -17.94
C THR A 49 11.02 33.70 -16.80
N ASP A 50 11.88 32.71 -17.04
CA ASP A 50 12.79 32.18 -16.04
C ASP A 50 14.07 33.02 -16.00
N GLN A 51 14.20 33.83 -14.96
CA GLN A 51 15.45 34.54 -14.68
C GLN A 51 16.48 33.58 -14.11
N THR A 52 17.71 33.66 -14.62
CA THR A 52 18.86 33.01 -14.02
C THR A 52 19.24 33.72 -12.73
N HIS A 53 19.31 32.96 -11.64
CA HIS A 53 19.66 33.44 -10.32
C HIS A 53 20.92 32.73 -9.79
N ASN A 54 21.67 33.43 -8.93
CA ASN A 54 22.81 32.89 -8.19
C ASN A 54 23.97 32.34 -9.05
N LEU A 55 24.34 33.03 -10.15
CA LEU A 55 25.46 32.68 -11.02
C LEU A 55 26.79 32.93 -10.32
N MET A 56 27.57 31.86 -10.11
CA MET A 56 28.82 31.79 -9.31
C MET A 56 28.64 32.11 -7.82
N PHE A 57 27.99 33.22 -7.49
CA PHE A 57 27.67 33.67 -6.14
C PHE A 57 26.16 33.86 -5.99
N SER A 58 25.65 33.80 -4.76
CA SER A 58 24.24 34.11 -4.53
C SER A 58 23.97 35.59 -4.80
N ASP A 59 22.81 35.89 -5.41
CA ASP A 59 22.39 37.27 -5.68
C ASP A 59 22.16 38.09 -4.40
N PHE A 60 22.00 37.41 -3.26
CA PHE A 60 21.87 38.04 -1.94
C PHE A 60 23.21 38.37 -1.27
N THR A 61 24.32 37.95 -1.87
CA THR A 61 25.67 38.19 -1.33
C THR A 61 25.97 39.69 -1.35
N LYS A 62 26.44 40.23 -0.23
CA LYS A 62 26.86 41.64 -0.13
C LYS A 62 28.37 41.81 -0.07
N ASN A 63 29.07 40.79 0.44
CA ASN A 63 30.51 40.80 0.62
C ASN A 63 31.03 39.36 0.71
N ILE A 64 32.33 39.17 0.46
CA ILE A 64 33.04 37.92 0.73
C ILE A 64 33.80 38.10 2.04
N TYR A 65 33.37 37.39 3.08
CA TYR A 65 34.08 37.34 4.34
C TYR A 65 35.19 36.29 4.29
N ILE A 66 36.38 36.67 4.73
CA ILE A 66 37.55 35.79 4.83
C ILE A 66 37.76 35.49 6.32
N PRO A 67 37.30 34.34 6.81
CA PRO A 67 37.45 33.95 8.20
C PRO A 67 38.91 33.65 8.58
N PRO A 68 39.24 33.66 9.88
CA PRO A 68 40.56 33.25 10.36
C PRO A 68 40.83 31.77 10.10
N ASP A 69 42.10 31.42 9.84
CA ASP A 69 42.52 30.03 9.54
C ASP A 69 42.10 29.01 10.62
N GLU A 70 42.02 29.43 11.88
CA GLU A 70 41.62 28.58 13.00
C GLU A 70 40.19 28.02 12.85
N GLU A 71 39.30 28.77 12.18
CA GLU A 71 37.89 28.44 11.94
C GLU A 71 37.68 27.69 10.61
N THR A 72 38.59 27.84 9.65
CA THR A 72 38.47 27.25 8.30
C THR A 72 39.47 26.16 7.96
N ALA A 73 40.32 25.76 8.90
CA ALA A 73 41.30 24.68 8.70
C ALA A 73 40.69 23.38 8.16
N THR A 74 39.40 23.11 8.44
CA THR A 74 38.66 22.01 7.81
C THR A 74 37.20 22.40 7.61
N TYR A 75 36.54 21.76 6.64
CA TYR A 75 35.09 21.82 6.48
C TYR A 75 34.33 21.61 7.81
N TYR A 76 34.78 20.66 8.63
CA TYR A 76 34.16 20.32 9.92
C TYR A 76 34.17 21.46 10.93
N ARG A 77 35.14 22.38 10.88
CA ARG A 77 35.21 23.54 11.78
C ARG A 77 34.30 24.68 11.32
N TRP A 78 34.13 24.83 10.00
CA TRP A 78 33.22 25.82 9.43
C TRP A 78 31.75 25.43 9.62
N THR A 79 31.43 24.14 9.51
CA THR A 79 30.05 23.65 9.68
C THR A 79 29.66 23.52 11.15
N ASN A 80 28.40 23.86 11.47
CA ASN A 80 27.87 23.74 12.82
C ASN A 80 27.83 22.26 13.29
N ALA A 81 28.09 22.03 14.58
CA ALA A 81 27.92 20.74 15.23
C ALA A 81 26.55 20.09 14.98
N THR A 82 25.46 20.88 14.93
CA THR A 82 24.11 20.39 14.62
C THR A 82 24.00 19.86 13.19
N PHE A 83 24.65 20.51 12.23
CA PHE A 83 24.72 20.06 10.85
C PHE A 83 25.55 18.78 10.73
N LEU A 84 26.68 18.69 11.43
CA LEU A 84 27.50 17.49 11.46
C LEU A 84 26.81 16.31 12.14
N GLU A 85 25.99 16.54 13.15
CA GLU A 85 25.17 15.51 13.77
C GLU A 85 24.09 15.00 12.82
N ALA A 86 23.44 15.90 12.07
CA ALA A 86 22.51 15.52 11.01
C ALA A 86 23.21 14.73 9.90
N LEU A 87 24.41 15.15 9.48
CA LEU A 87 25.23 14.44 8.50
C LEU A 87 25.64 13.05 8.99
N LYS A 88 26.05 12.91 10.25
CA LYS A 88 26.34 11.60 10.85
C LYS A 88 25.14 10.67 10.90
N LYS A 89 23.92 11.19 11.08
CA LYS A 89 22.68 10.41 11.00
C LYS A 89 22.36 9.99 9.57
N LEU A 90 22.70 10.82 8.57
CA LEU A 90 22.57 10.49 7.15
C LEU A 90 23.64 9.48 6.69
N ASP A 91 24.84 9.52 7.30
CA ASP A 91 25.98 8.65 6.99
C ASP A 91 25.96 7.29 7.71
N GLN A 92 24.91 6.98 8.49
CA GLN A 92 24.78 5.65 9.12
C GLN A 92 24.44 4.58 8.06
N CYS A 93 25.50 3.93 7.59
CA CYS A 93 25.47 2.70 6.79
C CYS A 93 26.05 1.52 7.59
N PRO A 94 25.53 0.29 7.40
CA PRO A 94 24.46 -0.06 6.48
C PRO A 94 23.08 0.34 7.03
N LEU A 95 22.23 0.86 6.15
CA LEU A 95 20.79 0.95 6.45
C LEU A 95 20.27 -0.48 6.69
N PRO A 96 19.41 -0.70 7.70
CA PRO A 96 18.87 -2.03 7.95
C PRO A 96 18.08 -2.51 6.73
N THR A 97 18.27 -3.78 6.38
CA THR A 97 17.50 -4.45 5.33
C THR A 97 16.02 -4.39 5.69
N MET A 98 15.18 -4.00 4.73
CA MET A 98 13.73 -3.92 4.91
C MET A 98 13.07 -5.24 4.54
N GLY A 99 12.29 -5.81 5.45
CA GLY A 99 11.51 -7.02 5.23
C GLY A 99 10.13 -6.72 4.61
N TRP A 100 9.93 -7.12 3.35
CA TRP A 100 8.61 -7.10 2.71
C TRP A 100 7.91 -8.45 2.91
N CYS A 101 6.74 -8.42 3.55
CA CYS A 101 5.93 -9.61 3.77
C CYS A 101 4.99 -9.88 2.60
N VAL A 102 4.91 -11.14 2.19
CA VAL A 102 4.07 -11.65 1.10
C VAL A 102 3.31 -12.89 1.55
N ILE A 103 2.20 -13.23 0.88
CA ILE A 103 1.27 -14.27 1.37
C ILE A 103 1.32 -15.60 0.62
N ASP A 104 1.99 -15.66 -0.53
CA ASP A 104 2.09 -16.87 -1.34
C ASP A 104 3.35 -16.89 -2.22
N GLU A 105 3.53 -17.99 -2.94
CA GLU A 105 4.68 -18.22 -3.81
C GLU A 105 4.74 -17.27 -5.02
N PHE A 106 3.60 -16.78 -5.48
CA PHE A 106 3.52 -15.87 -6.64
C PHE A 106 3.96 -14.46 -6.25
N GLU A 107 3.49 -13.97 -5.11
CA GLU A 107 3.99 -12.72 -4.55
C GLU A 107 5.45 -12.82 -4.10
N MET A 108 5.88 -13.98 -3.58
CA MET A 108 7.28 -14.22 -3.23
C MET A 108 8.21 -14.11 -4.46
N ASP A 109 7.85 -14.72 -5.59
CA ASP A 109 8.61 -14.59 -6.83
C ASP A 109 8.70 -13.12 -7.27
N LYS A 110 7.56 -12.41 -7.30
CA LYS A 110 7.54 -10.97 -7.66
C LYS A 110 8.38 -10.13 -6.69
N CYS A 111 8.34 -10.43 -5.40
CA CYS A 111 9.13 -9.72 -4.39
C CYS A 111 10.63 -9.96 -4.59
N GLN A 112 11.05 -11.19 -4.86
CA GLN A 112 12.47 -11.50 -5.11
C GLN A 112 12.99 -10.82 -6.37
N ARG A 113 12.16 -10.75 -7.42
CA ARG A 113 12.45 -9.98 -8.63
C ARG A 113 12.53 -8.48 -8.35
N MET A 114 11.62 -7.95 -7.51
CA MET A 114 11.66 -6.55 -7.05
C MET A 114 12.95 -6.25 -6.28
N SER A 115 13.32 -7.10 -5.32
CA SER A 115 14.56 -6.98 -4.55
C SER A 115 15.79 -6.97 -5.45
N SER A 116 15.85 -7.89 -6.41
CA SER A 116 16.96 -7.98 -7.38
C SER A 116 17.04 -6.74 -8.29
N ALA A 117 15.89 -6.25 -8.78
CA ALA A 117 15.81 -5.05 -9.61
C ALA A 117 16.24 -3.79 -8.84
N PHE A 118 15.86 -3.68 -7.56
CA PHE A 118 16.26 -2.57 -6.70
C PHE A 118 17.76 -2.63 -6.41
N GLY A 119 18.29 -3.81 -6.08
CA GLY A 119 19.72 -4.05 -5.87
C GLY A 119 20.56 -3.71 -7.10
N ALA A 120 20.11 -4.07 -8.31
CA ALA A 120 20.80 -3.75 -9.57
C ALA A 120 20.92 -2.24 -9.84
N ARG A 121 20.02 -1.43 -9.28
CA ARG A 121 20.05 0.05 -9.33
C ARG A 121 20.66 0.67 -8.09
N SER A 122 21.22 -0.12 -7.18
CA SER A 122 21.75 0.32 -5.90
C SER A 122 20.74 1.15 -5.09
N ILE A 123 19.45 0.84 -5.22
CA ILE A 123 18.40 1.45 -4.40
C ILE A 123 18.56 0.89 -2.98
N LYS A 124 18.59 1.77 -1.98
CA LYS A 124 18.73 1.42 -0.57
C LYS A 124 17.50 1.89 0.24
N PRO A 125 17.18 1.21 1.36
CA PRO A 125 17.84 0.02 1.91
C PRO A 125 17.61 -1.24 1.07
N ASP A 126 18.40 -2.29 1.32
CA ASP A 126 18.20 -3.57 0.65
C ASP A 126 16.85 -4.18 1.05
N LEU A 127 16.21 -4.88 0.12
CA LEU A 127 14.92 -5.51 0.34
C LEU A 127 15.07 -7.01 0.58
N SER A 128 14.49 -7.52 1.64
CA SER A 128 14.32 -8.96 1.91
C SER A 128 12.85 -9.34 1.80
N CYS A 129 12.55 -10.53 1.31
CA CYS A 129 11.18 -11.02 1.13
C CYS A 129 10.88 -12.12 2.15
N ILE A 130 9.75 -12.01 2.84
CA ILE A 130 9.33 -12.93 3.90
C ILE A 130 7.94 -13.46 3.54
N GLN A 131 7.80 -14.78 3.41
CA GLN A 131 6.49 -15.38 3.15
C GLN A 131 5.80 -15.73 4.47
N ALA A 132 4.54 -15.35 4.60
CA ALA A 132 3.66 -15.79 5.66
C ALA A 132 2.51 -16.64 5.10
N ASP A 133 1.80 -17.37 5.96
CA ASP A 133 0.69 -18.24 5.56
C ASP A 133 -0.60 -17.45 5.25
N SER A 134 -0.70 -16.22 5.73
CA SER A 134 -1.86 -15.35 5.51
C SER A 134 -1.52 -13.88 5.69
N VAL A 135 -2.40 -13.00 5.19
CA VAL A 135 -2.32 -11.56 5.43
C VAL A 135 -2.28 -11.22 6.92
N LEU A 136 -3.04 -11.95 7.77
CA LEU A 136 -3.03 -11.74 9.22
C LEU A 136 -1.69 -12.12 9.84
N ASP A 137 -1.02 -13.15 9.33
CA ASP A 137 0.31 -13.55 9.80
C ASP A 137 1.35 -12.52 9.38
N CYS A 138 1.26 -11.93 8.18
CA CYS A 138 2.08 -10.78 7.82
C CYS A 138 1.89 -9.60 8.78
N MET A 139 0.65 -9.29 9.18
CA MET A 139 0.40 -8.22 10.15
C MET A 139 1.05 -8.51 11.51
N ARG A 140 1.02 -9.77 11.98
CA ARG A 140 1.72 -10.20 13.20
C ARG A 140 3.23 -10.06 13.08
N LEU A 141 3.82 -10.56 11.99
CA LEU A 141 5.26 -10.46 11.78
C LEU A 141 5.74 -9.01 11.78
N ILE A 142 4.94 -8.07 11.25
CA ILE A 142 5.26 -6.64 11.30
C ILE A 142 5.08 -6.07 12.72
N GLN A 143 4.00 -6.44 13.40
CA GLN A 143 3.77 -6.04 14.80
C GLN A 143 4.92 -6.47 15.72
N ASP A 144 5.43 -7.69 15.53
CA ASP A 144 6.51 -8.27 16.33
C ASP A 144 7.91 -7.83 15.87
N GLY A 145 8.01 -7.17 14.71
CA GLY A 145 9.26 -6.66 14.14
C GLY A 145 10.09 -7.68 13.36
N TYR A 146 9.51 -8.82 12.99
CA TYR A 146 10.12 -9.80 12.09
C TYR A 146 10.01 -9.42 10.62
N ALA A 147 9.03 -8.60 10.25
CA ALA A 147 8.87 -7.98 8.95
C ALA A 147 8.65 -6.46 9.11
N ASP A 148 8.75 -5.70 8.02
CA ASP A 148 8.61 -4.24 8.07
C ASP A 148 7.38 -3.73 7.31
N MET A 149 7.07 -4.31 6.16
CA MET A 149 6.02 -3.79 5.27
C MET A 149 5.17 -4.88 4.64
N VAL A 150 3.91 -4.55 4.37
CA VAL A 150 2.98 -5.35 3.55
C VAL A 150 1.98 -4.41 2.88
N THR A 151 1.49 -4.76 1.70
CA THR A 151 0.38 -4.04 1.04
C THR A 151 -0.96 -4.59 1.51
N LEU A 152 -1.89 -3.71 1.88
CA LEU A 152 -3.22 -4.06 2.35
C LEU A 152 -4.31 -3.28 1.63
N GLU A 153 -5.45 -3.92 1.44
CA GLU A 153 -6.70 -3.28 1.02
C GLU A 153 -7.41 -2.62 2.22
N ALA A 154 -8.34 -1.71 1.96
CA ALA A 154 -9.11 -0.98 2.98
C ALA A 154 -9.72 -1.87 4.09
N GLY A 155 -10.25 -3.06 3.75
CA GLY A 155 -10.81 -3.99 4.74
C GLY A 155 -9.75 -4.58 5.68
N ASP A 156 -8.60 -4.97 5.13
CA ASP A 156 -7.47 -5.50 5.90
C ASP A 156 -6.79 -4.40 6.73
N LEU A 157 -6.68 -3.18 6.19
CA LEU A 157 -6.13 -2.02 6.89
C LEU A 157 -6.87 -1.71 8.20
N TYR A 158 -8.20 -1.85 8.21
CA TYR A 158 -8.98 -1.68 9.42
C TYR A 158 -8.52 -2.65 10.53
N ALA A 159 -8.35 -3.93 10.18
CA ALA A 159 -7.87 -4.93 11.12
C ALA A 159 -6.43 -4.65 11.57
N ALA A 160 -5.56 -4.29 10.61
CA ALA A 160 -4.16 -3.92 10.85
C ALA A 160 -4.02 -2.78 11.86
N GLY A 161 -4.80 -1.71 11.71
CA GLY A 161 -4.78 -0.58 12.63
C GLY A 161 -5.39 -0.88 13.99
N LYS A 162 -6.59 -1.49 14.01
CA LYS A 162 -7.35 -1.73 15.25
C LYS A 162 -6.71 -2.78 16.16
N TYR A 163 -6.09 -3.81 15.58
CA TYR A 163 -5.66 -4.99 16.35
C TYR A 163 -4.16 -5.25 16.35
N PHE A 164 -3.45 -4.85 15.28
CA PHE A 164 -2.01 -5.10 15.14
C PHE A 164 -1.16 -3.85 15.37
N GLY A 165 -1.79 -2.69 15.58
CA GLY A 165 -1.07 -1.43 15.79
C GLY A 165 -0.23 -1.03 14.58
N LEU A 166 -0.72 -1.31 13.37
CA LEU A 166 -0.08 -0.93 12.12
C LEU A 166 -0.64 0.40 11.58
N VAL A 167 0.16 1.07 10.77
CA VAL A 167 -0.13 2.40 10.22
C VAL A 167 0.15 2.43 8.72
N PRO A 168 -0.73 3.05 7.91
CA PRO A 168 -0.49 3.23 6.48
C PRO A 168 0.55 4.33 6.23
N ILE A 169 1.52 4.08 5.35
CA ILE A 169 2.60 5.02 5.04
C ILE A 169 2.63 5.45 3.57
N VAL A 170 2.16 4.59 2.68
CA VAL A 170 2.17 4.83 1.23
C VAL A 170 0.84 4.35 0.66
N ALA A 171 0.28 5.09 -0.29
CA ALA A 171 -0.97 4.78 -0.95
C ALA A 171 -0.75 4.52 -2.45
N GLU A 172 -1.49 3.55 -2.99
CA GLU A 172 -1.65 3.39 -4.43
C GLU A 172 -2.52 4.52 -4.98
N ASN A 173 -2.09 5.11 -6.10
CA ASN A 173 -2.88 6.05 -6.88
C ASN A 173 -3.34 5.34 -8.15
N TYR A 174 -4.64 5.42 -8.43
CA TYR A 174 -5.25 4.92 -9.65
C TYR A 174 -5.66 6.09 -10.56
N ALA A 175 -6.16 5.80 -11.76
CA ALA A 175 -6.65 6.80 -12.71
C ALA A 175 -7.71 7.76 -12.12
N VAL A 176 -8.49 7.31 -11.14
CA VAL A 176 -9.52 8.11 -10.46
C VAL A 176 -9.03 8.75 -9.15
N GLY A 177 -7.76 8.57 -8.80
CA GLY A 177 -7.10 9.06 -7.58
C GLY A 177 -6.85 7.98 -6.52
N GLN A 178 -6.74 8.37 -5.25
CA GLN A 178 -6.49 7.49 -4.09
C GLN A 178 -7.76 6.74 -3.61
N HIS A 179 -8.57 6.27 -4.56
CA HIS A 179 -9.80 5.52 -4.27
C HIS A 179 -10.22 4.72 -5.49
N TYR A 180 -11.11 3.76 -5.29
CA TYR A 180 -11.82 3.07 -6.37
C TYR A 180 -13.29 2.87 -5.99
N TYR A 181 -14.07 2.36 -6.92
CA TYR A 181 -15.48 2.05 -6.71
C TYR A 181 -15.72 0.54 -6.70
N ALA A 182 -16.47 0.08 -5.70
CA ALA A 182 -16.97 -1.28 -5.59
C ALA A 182 -18.28 -1.41 -6.38
N VAL A 183 -18.38 -2.44 -7.22
CA VAL A 183 -19.54 -2.71 -8.08
C VAL A 183 -19.98 -4.17 -7.96
N ALA A 184 -21.26 -4.43 -8.24
CA ALA A 184 -21.80 -5.78 -8.43
C ALA A 184 -22.03 -6.00 -9.93
N VAL A 185 -21.19 -6.83 -10.54
CA VAL A 185 -21.23 -7.16 -11.97
C VAL A 185 -22.15 -8.35 -12.19
N VAL A 186 -22.97 -8.26 -13.23
CA VAL A 186 -23.90 -9.30 -13.67
C VAL A 186 -23.84 -9.48 -15.19
N LYS A 187 -24.32 -10.61 -15.69
CA LYS A 187 -24.47 -10.83 -17.14
C LYS A 187 -25.78 -10.18 -17.65
N LYS A 188 -25.74 -9.56 -18.84
CA LYS A 188 -26.93 -9.00 -19.50
C LYS A 188 -28.01 -10.03 -19.80
N VAL A 189 -27.62 -11.29 -20.00
CA VAL A 189 -28.53 -12.41 -20.27
C VAL A 189 -29.57 -12.65 -19.16
N ASN A 190 -29.32 -12.14 -17.94
CA ASN A 190 -30.19 -12.30 -16.78
C ASN A 190 -30.88 -10.97 -16.39
N PRO A 191 -31.81 -10.41 -17.18
CA PRO A 191 -32.34 -9.05 -16.98
C PRO A 191 -33.11 -8.84 -15.67
N ASN A 192 -33.65 -9.92 -15.08
CA ASN A 192 -34.44 -9.86 -13.84
C ASN A 192 -33.59 -9.85 -12.56
N LEU A 193 -32.26 -9.93 -12.68
CA LEU A 193 -31.34 -9.86 -11.54
C LEU A 193 -31.10 -8.40 -11.15
N LEU A 194 -31.42 -8.07 -9.90
CA LEU A 194 -31.39 -6.72 -9.31
C LEU A 194 -30.58 -6.73 -8.02
N VAL A 195 -30.26 -5.55 -7.49
CA VAL A 195 -29.50 -5.40 -6.22
C VAL A 195 -30.23 -5.99 -5.00
N SER A 196 -31.55 -6.18 -5.08
CA SER A 196 -32.42 -6.58 -3.96
C SER A 196 -32.93 -8.03 -4.01
N ASN A 197 -32.51 -8.85 -4.98
CA ASN A 197 -33.07 -10.21 -5.18
C ASN A 197 -32.02 -11.32 -5.35
N TRP A 198 -31.06 -11.38 -4.43
CA TRP A 198 -29.94 -12.35 -4.45
C TRP A 198 -30.30 -13.72 -3.88
N ARG A 199 -31.55 -13.91 -3.44
CA ARG A 199 -32.03 -15.19 -2.92
C ARG A 199 -31.82 -16.31 -3.95
N HIS A 200 -31.18 -17.39 -3.53
CA HIS A 200 -30.83 -18.57 -4.34
C HIS A 200 -29.90 -18.30 -5.53
N ARG A 201 -29.17 -17.19 -5.52
CA ARG A 201 -28.19 -16.85 -6.56
C ARG A 201 -26.81 -17.44 -6.28
N PHE A 202 -26.00 -17.49 -7.34
CA PHE A 202 -24.60 -17.85 -7.27
C PHE A 202 -23.73 -16.59 -7.22
N THR A 203 -22.91 -16.44 -6.19
CA THR A 203 -22.12 -15.21 -5.96
C THR A 203 -20.62 -15.45 -5.90
N CYS A 204 -19.85 -14.50 -6.42
CA CYS A 204 -18.40 -14.55 -6.48
C CYS A 204 -17.80 -13.35 -5.75
N HIS A 205 -16.85 -13.63 -4.87
CA HIS A 205 -16.26 -12.67 -3.96
C HIS A 205 -14.74 -12.70 -4.07
N GLY A 206 -14.08 -11.54 -4.03
CA GLY A 206 -12.61 -11.48 -4.08
C GLY A 206 -11.92 -12.06 -2.84
N GLY A 207 -12.64 -12.20 -1.72
CA GLY A 207 -12.16 -12.81 -0.49
C GLY A 207 -12.85 -12.26 0.76
N VAL A 208 -12.92 -13.07 1.82
CA VAL A 208 -13.50 -12.65 3.10
C VAL A 208 -12.78 -11.42 3.65
N GLY A 209 -13.56 -10.47 4.18
CA GLY A 209 -13.12 -9.20 4.76
C GLY A 209 -12.50 -8.17 3.80
N LYS A 210 -12.37 -8.47 2.50
CA LYS A 210 -12.05 -7.45 1.50
C LYS A 210 -13.18 -6.42 1.38
N ALA A 211 -12.85 -5.22 0.94
CA ALA A 211 -13.82 -4.14 0.82
C ALA A 211 -14.81 -4.44 -0.32
N THR A 212 -14.32 -4.65 -1.54
CA THR A 212 -15.17 -4.99 -2.72
C THR A 212 -15.83 -6.34 -2.54
N GLY A 213 -15.05 -7.35 -2.16
CA GLY A 213 -15.45 -8.74 -2.15
C GLY A 213 -16.31 -9.15 -0.95
N TRP A 214 -16.37 -8.39 0.14
CA TRP A 214 -17.07 -8.83 1.35
C TRP A 214 -17.81 -7.72 2.08
N ILE A 215 -17.11 -6.67 2.53
CA ILE A 215 -17.71 -5.64 3.39
C ILE A 215 -18.88 -4.94 2.68
N VAL A 216 -18.68 -4.52 1.43
CA VAL A 216 -19.70 -3.85 0.62
C VAL A 216 -20.89 -4.76 0.28
N PRO A 217 -20.71 -5.98 -0.25
CA PRO A 217 -21.86 -6.83 -0.59
C PRO A 217 -22.68 -7.22 0.65
N ILE A 218 -22.05 -7.51 1.79
CA ILE A 218 -22.79 -7.85 3.00
C ILE A 218 -23.59 -6.65 3.52
N ASN A 219 -23.03 -5.43 3.51
CA ASN A 219 -23.80 -4.22 3.81
C ASN A 219 -24.96 -4.04 2.82
N THR A 220 -24.75 -4.32 1.53
CA THR A 220 -25.81 -4.23 0.52
C THR A 220 -26.97 -5.18 0.82
N VAL A 221 -26.68 -6.41 1.25
CA VAL A 221 -27.70 -7.39 1.69
C VAL A 221 -28.51 -6.86 2.88
N LEU A 222 -27.83 -6.25 3.86
CA LEU A 222 -28.48 -5.69 5.05
C LEU A 222 -29.34 -4.46 4.70
N ASP A 223 -28.81 -3.53 3.90
CA ASP A 223 -29.50 -2.31 3.49
C ASP A 223 -30.76 -2.59 2.67
N THR A 224 -30.69 -3.63 1.81
CA THR A 224 -31.83 -4.10 1.01
C THR A 224 -32.73 -5.08 1.75
N ARG A 225 -32.45 -5.38 3.03
CA ARG A 225 -33.22 -6.27 3.92
C ARG A 225 -33.49 -7.66 3.33
N GLN A 226 -32.48 -8.23 2.67
CA GLN A 226 -32.60 -9.57 2.07
C GLN A 226 -32.46 -10.69 3.10
N VAL A 227 -31.87 -10.42 4.26
CA VAL A 227 -31.71 -11.38 5.37
C VAL A 227 -32.14 -10.75 6.69
N ILE A 228 -32.48 -11.61 7.64
CA ILE A 228 -32.65 -11.25 9.04
C ILE A 228 -31.55 -11.96 9.81
N VAL A 229 -30.68 -11.20 10.45
CA VAL A 229 -29.60 -11.76 11.27
C VAL A 229 -30.14 -12.03 12.67
N LEU A 230 -30.28 -13.30 13.01
CA LEU A 230 -30.68 -13.74 14.34
C LEU A 230 -29.46 -14.04 15.18
N ASP A 231 -29.46 -13.58 16.43
CA ASP A 231 -28.40 -13.90 17.39
C ASP A 231 -26.98 -13.56 16.89
N GLY A 232 -26.85 -12.60 15.98
CA GLY A 232 -25.57 -12.21 15.39
C GLY A 232 -24.93 -13.26 14.47
N HIS A 233 -25.71 -14.20 13.97
CA HIS A 233 -25.27 -15.24 13.03
C HIS A 233 -25.24 -14.74 11.57
N LEU A 234 -24.39 -13.76 11.29
CA LEU A 234 -24.35 -13.05 10.01
C LEU A 234 -23.91 -13.95 8.84
N ILE A 235 -22.83 -14.71 9.02
CA ILE A 235 -22.30 -15.59 7.95
C ILE A 235 -23.31 -16.69 7.63
N PHE A 236 -23.95 -17.25 8.66
CA PHE A 236 -25.01 -18.25 8.49
C PHE A 236 -26.21 -17.67 7.72
N ALA A 237 -26.73 -16.50 8.13
CA ALA A 237 -27.85 -15.86 7.43
C ALA A 237 -27.52 -15.52 5.97
N TYR A 238 -26.28 -15.12 5.68
CA TYR A 238 -25.82 -14.94 4.31
C TYR A 238 -25.76 -16.27 3.55
N GLY A 239 -25.24 -17.33 4.16
CA GLY A 239 -25.20 -18.68 3.59
C GLY A 239 -26.58 -19.26 3.27
N GLU A 240 -27.62 -18.90 4.03
CA GLU A 240 -29.01 -19.28 3.74
C GLU A 240 -29.66 -18.45 2.62
N LEU A 241 -29.21 -17.21 2.41
CA LEU A 241 -29.71 -16.35 1.34
C LEU A 241 -29.31 -16.91 -0.03
N ILE A 242 -28.04 -17.24 -0.20
CA ILE A 242 -27.46 -17.63 -1.48
C ILE A 242 -27.44 -19.15 -1.64
N SER A 243 -27.42 -19.63 -2.89
CA SER A 243 -27.37 -21.07 -3.12
C SER A 243 -25.94 -21.60 -3.05
N ARG A 244 -25.01 -20.99 -3.79
CA ARG A 244 -23.59 -21.37 -3.85
C ARG A 244 -22.73 -20.13 -4.02
N ALA A 245 -21.53 -20.10 -3.44
CA ALA A 245 -20.59 -19.01 -3.64
C ALA A 245 -19.14 -19.50 -3.78
N CYS A 246 -18.30 -18.58 -4.23
CA CYS A 246 -16.87 -18.65 -3.94
C CYS A 246 -16.46 -17.45 -3.09
N ILE A 247 -16.04 -17.71 -1.85
CA ILE A 247 -15.59 -16.71 -0.89
C ILE A 247 -14.23 -17.14 -0.33
N PRO A 248 -13.13 -16.83 -1.05
CA PRO A 248 -11.77 -17.15 -0.64
C PRO A 248 -11.50 -16.78 0.83
N GLY A 249 -11.04 -17.74 1.63
CA GLY A 249 -10.75 -17.57 3.05
C GLY A 249 -11.85 -17.98 4.01
N ILE A 250 -13.11 -18.05 3.58
CA ILE A 250 -14.26 -18.12 4.52
C ILE A 250 -14.32 -19.39 5.36
N LEU A 251 -13.64 -20.48 4.96
CA LEU A 251 -13.55 -21.74 5.71
C LEU A 251 -12.14 -21.98 6.30
N ASN A 252 -11.19 -21.08 6.08
CA ASN A 252 -9.83 -21.23 6.60
C ASN A 252 -9.82 -20.86 8.09
N SER A 253 -9.03 -21.58 8.89
CA SER A 253 -8.89 -21.39 10.34
C SER A 253 -8.76 -19.91 10.82
N PRO A 254 -8.06 -19.00 10.11
CA PRO A 254 -8.02 -17.60 10.51
C PRO A 254 -9.39 -16.91 10.48
N TYR A 255 -10.33 -17.35 9.64
CA TYR A 255 -11.62 -16.69 9.39
C TYR A 255 -12.84 -17.56 9.75
N ASP A 256 -12.67 -18.87 9.94
CA ASP A 256 -13.66 -19.83 10.43
C ASP A 256 -13.09 -20.62 11.61
N ARG A 257 -13.20 -20.05 12.82
CA ARG A 257 -12.67 -20.69 14.02
C ARG A 257 -13.53 -21.83 14.54
N THR A 258 -14.83 -21.70 14.37
CA THR A 258 -15.81 -22.66 14.88
C THR A 258 -15.98 -23.83 13.92
N ASN A 259 -15.46 -23.75 12.69
CA ASN A 259 -15.69 -24.70 11.61
C ASN A 259 -17.19 -24.93 11.37
N THR A 260 -17.98 -23.86 11.51
CA THR A 260 -19.44 -23.89 11.40
C THR A 260 -19.95 -23.17 10.16
N ASN A 261 -19.07 -22.51 9.41
CA ASN A 261 -19.47 -21.83 8.19
C ASN A 261 -19.99 -22.83 7.16
N SER A 262 -21.02 -22.43 6.42
CA SER A 262 -21.68 -23.31 5.47
C SER A 262 -20.77 -23.63 4.28
N LEU A 263 -20.70 -24.91 3.91
CA LEU A 263 -19.84 -25.38 2.81
C LEU A 263 -20.21 -24.77 1.46
N ASN A 264 -21.47 -24.34 1.28
CA ASN A 264 -21.94 -23.70 0.06
C ASN A 264 -21.16 -22.39 -0.24
N LEU A 265 -20.56 -21.76 0.76
CA LEU A 265 -19.77 -20.53 0.60
C LEU A 265 -18.43 -20.73 -0.14
N CYS A 266 -17.96 -21.97 -0.28
CA CYS A 266 -16.76 -22.32 -1.05
C CYS A 266 -17.05 -23.26 -2.24
N GLU A 267 -18.31 -23.57 -2.51
CA GLU A 267 -18.70 -24.60 -3.47
C GLU A 267 -18.42 -24.22 -4.93
N LEU A 268 -18.35 -22.92 -5.25
CA LEU A 268 -17.97 -22.46 -6.59
C LEU A 268 -16.45 -22.33 -6.77
N CYS A 269 -15.67 -22.27 -5.69
CA CYS A 269 -14.23 -22.11 -5.78
C CYS A 269 -13.56 -23.31 -6.48
N ILE A 270 -12.46 -23.07 -7.20
CA ILE A 270 -11.85 -24.04 -8.12
C ILE A 270 -10.37 -24.35 -7.84
N GLY A 271 -9.80 -23.88 -6.73
CA GLY A 271 -8.48 -24.28 -6.27
C GLY A 271 -8.37 -25.81 -6.10
N GLY A 272 -7.18 -26.36 -6.38
CA GLY A 272 -6.96 -27.80 -6.39
C GLY A 272 -6.85 -28.39 -4.98
N ASN A 273 -7.59 -29.47 -4.68
CA ASN A 273 -7.50 -30.21 -3.41
C ASN A 273 -7.52 -29.30 -2.16
N LYS A 274 -6.37 -29.16 -1.49
CA LYS A 274 -6.16 -28.35 -0.27
C LYS A 274 -6.14 -26.84 -0.53
N ASP A 275 -6.02 -26.44 -1.79
CA ASP A 275 -5.91 -25.04 -2.21
C ASP A 275 -7.28 -24.41 -2.53
N ARG A 276 -8.33 -25.24 -2.51
CA ARG A 276 -9.70 -24.79 -2.71
C ARG A 276 -10.09 -23.77 -1.65
N CYS A 277 -10.60 -22.63 -2.10
CA CYS A 277 -11.12 -21.56 -1.26
C CYS A 277 -10.06 -20.89 -0.36
N ARG A 278 -8.76 -21.02 -0.65
CA ARG A 278 -7.71 -20.27 0.06
C ARG A 278 -7.82 -18.77 -0.24
N ARG A 279 -7.38 -17.93 0.70
CA ARG A 279 -7.38 -16.45 0.56
C ARG A 279 -6.04 -15.94 0.02
N ASP A 280 -5.58 -16.56 -1.05
CA ASP A 280 -4.32 -16.28 -1.74
C ASP A 280 -4.41 -16.71 -3.21
N HIS A 281 -3.38 -16.46 -4.01
CA HIS A 281 -3.42 -16.69 -5.46
C HIS A 281 -3.39 -18.17 -5.87
N LEU A 282 -3.32 -19.12 -4.91
CA LEU A 282 -3.51 -20.55 -5.20
C LEU A 282 -4.98 -20.89 -5.49
N GLU A 283 -5.92 -20.07 -5.02
CA GLU A 283 -7.32 -20.12 -5.45
C GLU A 283 -7.51 -19.23 -6.69
N LEU A 284 -7.88 -19.84 -7.82
CA LEU A 284 -8.01 -19.12 -9.10
C LEU A 284 -9.14 -18.07 -9.12
N TYR A 285 -10.10 -18.16 -8.18
CA TYR A 285 -11.16 -17.18 -7.99
C TYR A 285 -10.86 -16.13 -6.91
N TYR A 286 -9.63 -16.09 -6.38
CA TYR A 286 -9.17 -15.05 -5.46
C TYR A 286 -8.96 -13.70 -6.16
N GLY A 287 -9.21 -12.61 -5.42
CA GLY A 287 -9.06 -11.24 -5.91
C GLY A 287 -10.20 -10.80 -6.84
N ASP A 288 -10.15 -9.53 -7.27
CA ASP A 288 -11.21 -8.96 -8.11
C ASP A 288 -11.28 -9.67 -9.49
N ALA A 289 -10.13 -9.94 -10.11
CA ALA A 289 -10.07 -10.68 -11.38
C ALA A 289 -10.59 -12.12 -11.25
N GLY A 290 -10.26 -12.81 -10.15
CA GLY A 290 -10.76 -14.15 -9.88
C GLY A 290 -12.26 -14.19 -9.62
N ALA A 291 -12.80 -13.21 -8.90
CA ALA A 291 -14.25 -13.08 -8.70
C ALA A 291 -14.98 -12.82 -10.03
N PHE A 292 -14.43 -11.99 -10.92
CA PHE A 292 -14.99 -11.82 -12.26
C PHE A 292 -14.91 -13.10 -13.10
N ARG A 293 -13.80 -13.83 -13.03
CA ARG A 293 -13.66 -15.14 -13.68
C ARG A 293 -14.75 -16.12 -13.22
N CYS A 294 -15.01 -16.19 -11.92
CA CYS A 294 -16.08 -17.00 -11.33
C CYS A 294 -17.46 -16.66 -11.90
N LEU A 295 -17.78 -15.37 -12.14
CA LEU A 295 -18.99 -14.96 -12.85
C LEU A 295 -19.00 -15.50 -14.28
N THR A 296 -17.87 -15.39 -15.00
CA THR A 296 -17.80 -15.83 -16.40
C THR A 296 -18.04 -17.34 -16.53
N GLU A 297 -17.53 -18.13 -15.60
CA GLU A 297 -17.54 -19.60 -15.63
C GLU A 297 -18.80 -20.24 -15.02
N GLY A 298 -19.75 -19.47 -14.47
CA GLY A 298 -21.07 -20.03 -14.16
C GLY A 298 -21.90 -19.36 -13.05
N ALA A 299 -21.39 -18.32 -12.39
CA ALA A 299 -22.17 -17.63 -11.35
C ALA A 299 -23.09 -16.53 -11.91
N ASP A 300 -23.90 -15.93 -11.03
CA ASP A 300 -24.86 -14.88 -11.35
C ASP A 300 -24.32 -13.47 -11.09
N ILE A 301 -23.53 -13.29 -10.02
CA ILE A 301 -23.03 -11.99 -9.55
C ILE A 301 -21.55 -12.11 -9.17
N ALA A 302 -20.72 -11.13 -9.57
CA ALA A 302 -19.39 -10.92 -9.00
C ALA A 302 -19.27 -9.54 -8.34
N PHE A 303 -18.63 -9.49 -7.18
CA PHE A 303 -18.32 -8.24 -6.50
C PHE A 303 -16.86 -7.88 -6.72
N THR A 304 -16.62 -6.79 -7.45
CA THR A 304 -15.28 -6.40 -7.93
C THR A 304 -15.09 -4.89 -7.89
N ARG A 305 -13.88 -4.43 -8.27
CA ARG A 305 -13.65 -3.03 -8.65
C ARG A 305 -14.35 -2.71 -9.97
N HIS A 306 -14.67 -1.43 -10.15
CA HIS A 306 -15.21 -0.89 -11.39
C HIS A 306 -14.33 -1.11 -12.63
N THR A 307 -13.00 -1.24 -12.47
CA THR A 307 -12.03 -1.46 -13.55
C THR A 307 -11.98 -2.91 -14.02
N THR A 308 -12.42 -3.87 -13.20
CA THR A 308 -12.15 -5.29 -13.41
C THR A 308 -12.73 -5.84 -14.70
N VAL A 309 -13.96 -5.46 -15.08
CA VAL A 309 -14.55 -5.91 -16.34
C VAL A 309 -13.75 -5.38 -17.52
N HIS A 310 -13.38 -4.10 -17.48
CA HIS A 310 -12.61 -3.47 -18.54
C HIS A 310 -11.26 -4.16 -18.76
N THR A 311 -10.52 -4.42 -17.68
CA THR A 311 -9.17 -5.03 -17.74
C THR A 311 -9.20 -6.52 -18.13
N ASN A 312 -10.34 -7.20 -17.99
CA ASN A 312 -10.49 -8.63 -18.27
C ASN A 312 -11.32 -8.95 -19.53
N THR A 313 -11.67 -7.96 -20.34
CA THR A 313 -12.47 -8.17 -21.56
C THR A 313 -11.81 -7.52 -22.78
N ALA A 314 -12.41 -7.70 -23.96
CA ALA A 314 -11.97 -7.12 -25.23
C ALA A 314 -10.50 -7.44 -25.58
N GLY A 315 -10.01 -8.61 -25.19
CA GLY A 315 -8.64 -9.06 -25.45
C GLY A 315 -7.55 -8.38 -24.61
N ARG A 316 -7.90 -7.56 -23.62
CA ARG A 316 -6.93 -6.88 -22.73
C ARG A 316 -6.26 -7.85 -21.76
N ASN A 317 -6.97 -8.90 -21.34
CA ASN A 317 -6.39 -10.01 -20.58
C ASN A 317 -6.09 -11.19 -21.51
N PRO A 318 -4.81 -11.56 -21.71
CA PRO A 318 -4.41 -12.66 -22.59
C PRO A 318 -4.70 -14.06 -22.01
N ASN A 319 -5.13 -14.16 -20.75
CA ASN A 319 -5.45 -15.45 -20.12
C ASN A 319 -6.55 -16.19 -20.89
N TYR A 320 -6.44 -17.52 -20.93
CA TYR A 320 -7.35 -18.38 -21.70
C TYR A 320 -8.84 -18.17 -21.38
N TRP A 321 -9.16 -17.94 -20.11
CA TRP A 321 -10.54 -17.73 -19.64
C TRP A 321 -11.12 -16.37 -20.06
N ALA A 322 -10.26 -15.37 -20.30
CA ALA A 322 -10.66 -13.97 -20.54
C ALA A 322 -10.59 -13.54 -22.01
N ARG A 323 -9.80 -14.23 -22.84
CA ARG A 323 -9.46 -13.81 -24.22
C ARG A 323 -10.64 -13.54 -25.16
N ASN A 324 -11.79 -14.17 -24.94
CA ASN A 324 -12.96 -14.08 -25.81
C ASN A 324 -14.15 -13.34 -25.16
N LEU A 325 -13.93 -12.69 -24.02
CA LEU A 325 -15.00 -11.99 -23.31
C LEU A 325 -15.26 -10.62 -23.93
N ARG A 326 -16.53 -10.24 -24.04
CA ARG A 326 -16.95 -8.92 -24.51
C ARG A 326 -17.44 -8.08 -23.35
N GLU A 327 -16.99 -6.84 -23.28
CA GLU A 327 -17.38 -5.89 -22.24
C GLU A 327 -18.91 -5.67 -22.23
N ASP A 328 -19.51 -5.59 -23.43
CA ASP A 328 -20.95 -5.40 -23.65
C ASP A 328 -21.84 -6.54 -23.10
N ASP A 329 -21.29 -7.69 -22.73
CA ASP A 329 -22.06 -8.82 -22.18
C ASP A 329 -22.40 -8.64 -20.69
N TYR A 330 -21.88 -7.59 -20.06
CA TYR A 330 -21.97 -7.34 -18.63
C TYR A 330 -22.64 -6.00 -18.30
N GLU A 331 -23.24 -5.94 -17.11
CA GLU A 331 -23.82 -4.73 -16.51
C GLU A 331 -23.46 -4.68 -15.02
N ILE A 332 -23.69 -3.52 -14.41
CA ILE A 332 -23.55 -3.32 -12.98
C ILE A 332 -24.90 -3.02 -12.32
N LEU A 333 -25.08 -3.52 -11.09
CA LEU A 333 -26.28 -3.27 -10.28
C LEU A 333 -26.14 -1.98 -9.47
N CYS A 334 -27.12 -1.10 -9.56
CA CYS A 334 -27.13 0.18 -8.87
C CYS A 334 -27.86 0.09 -7.53
N PRO A 335 -27.45 0.87 -6.50
CA PRO A 335 -28.15 0.91 -5.21
C PRO A 335 -29.63 1.32 -5.29
N ASP A 336 -30.01 2.07 -6.31
CA ASP A 336 -31.40 2.52 -6.54
C ASP A 336 -32.27 1.49 -7.27
N GLY A 337 -31.75 0.28 -7.49
CA GLY A 337 -32.47 -0.83 -8.13
C GLY A 337 -32.39 -0.85 -9.65
N ARG A 338 -31.73 0.12 -10.29
CA ARG A 338 -31.46 0.09 -11.72
C ARG A 338 -30.29 -0.84 -12.05
N ARG A 339 -30.13 -1.09 -13.34
CA ARG A 339 -28.92 -1.66 -13.96
C ARG A 339 -28.30 -0.59 -14.85
N ALA A 340 -26.99 -0.63 -14.99
CA ALA A 340 -26.26 0.30 -15.83
C ALA A 340 -25.16 -0.42 -16.61
N GLU A 341 -24.75 0.19 -17.71
CA GLU A 341 -23.55 -0.22 -18.44
C GLU A 341 -22.31 -0.09 -17.54
N VAL A 342 -21.30 -0.91 -17.81
CA VAL A 342 -20.09 -1.02 -16.98
C VAL A 342 -19.36 0.32 -16.84
N ASP A 343 -19.36 1.14 -17.89
CA ASP A 343 -18.72 2.46 -17.93
C ASP A 343 -19.43 3.53 -17.08
N GLN A 344 -20.67 3.28 -16.65
CA GLN A 344 -21.46 4.21 -15.82
C GLN A 344 -21.17 4.06 -14.33
N TRP A 345 -20.11 3.34 -13.95
CA TRP A 345 -19.71 3.07 -12.56
C TRP A 345 -19.62 4.33 -11.68
N ALA A 346 -19.29 5.49 -12.26
CA ALA A 346 -19.18 6.74 -11.51
C ALA A 346 -20.51 7.17 -10.87
N THR A 347 -21.63 6.87 -11.55
CA THR A 347 -23.00 7.18 -11.08
C THR A 347 -23.73 5.95 -10.53
N CYS A 348 -23.25 4.74 -10.86
CA CYS A 348 -23.80 3.47 -10.41
C CYS A 348 -22.69 2.62 -9.75
N ASN A 349 -22.52 2.78 -8.45
CA ASN A 349 -21.60 1.96 -7.64
C ASN A 349 -22.20 1.70 -6.27
N LEU A 350 -21.76 0.63 -5.62
CA LEU A 350 -22.21 0.28 -4.28
C LEU A 350 -21.49 1.12 -3.21
N ALA A 351 -20.20 1.37 -3.40
CA ALA A 351 -19.42 2.19 -2.48
C ALA A 351 -18.16 2.75 -3.14
N LYS A 352 -17.72 3.91 -2.63
CA LYS A 352 -16.38 4.48 -2.87
C LYS A 352 -15.44 4.01 -1.77
N ILE A 353 -14.33 3.39 -2.14
CA ILE A 353 -13.38 2.73 -1.25
C ILE A 353 -12.01 3.42 -1.34
N PRO A 354 -11.35 3.73 -0.21
CA PRO A 354 -9.97 4.23 -0.20
C PRO A 354 -9.01 3.25 -0.88
N SER A 355 -7.93 3.76 -1.49
CA SER A 355 -6.98 2.91 -2.18
C SER A 355 -6.20 1.98 -1.24
N ASN A 356 -5.61 0.95 -1.84
CA ASN A 356 -4.67 0.07 -1.14
C ASN A 356 -3.48 0.86 -0.61
N VAL A 357 -2.89 0.37 0.48
CA VAL A 357 -1.79 1.02 1.17
C VAL A 357 -0.69 0.06 1.56
N VAL A 358 0.54 0.55 1.57
CA VAL A 358 1.64 -0.11 2.27
C VAL A 358 1.58 0.30 3.74
N VAL A 359 1.59 -0.67 4.64
CA VAL A 359 1.57 -0.45 6.08
C VAL A 359 2.88 -0.88 6.73
N THR A 360 3.16 -0.31 7.91
CA THR A 360 4.26 -0.69 8.80
C THR A 360 3.81 -0.61 10.26
N ALA A 361 4.63 -1.05 11.20
CA ALA A 361 4.32 -0.93 12.62
C ALA A 361 4.31 0.53 13.11
N SER A 362 3.35 0.86 13.99
CA SER A 362 3.19 2.21 14.57
C SER A 362 4.35 2.67 15.44
N TYR A 363 5.14 1.77 16.00
CA TYR A 363 6.31 2.13 16.82
C TYR A 363 7.52 2.58 15.98
N LYS A 364 7.52 2.35 14.65
CA LYS A 364 8.60 2.78 13.75
C LYS A 364 8.65 4.31 13.69
N SER A 365 9.85 4.86 13.81
CA SER A 365 10.12 6.30 13.78
C SER A 365 9.80 6.94 12.43
N GLU A 366 9.63 8.27 12.39
CA GLU A 366 9.41 9.01 11.14
C GLU A 366 10.54 8.78 10.13
N ASN A 367 11.78 8.66 10.59
CA ASN A 367 12.93 8.40 9.73
C ASN A 367 12.85 7.00 9.09
N GLU A 368 12.49 5.97 9.86
CA GLU A 368 12.29 4.61 9.33
C GLU A 368 11.17 4.59 8.28
N ARG A 369 10.01 5.19 8.57
CA ARG A 369 8.89 5.27 7.61
C ARG A 369 9.25 6.09 6.37
N THR A 370 10.07 7.13 6.53
CA THR A 370 10.56 7.93 5.41
C THR A 370 11.52 7.15 4.54
N ASN A 371 12.37 6.29 5.12
CA ASN A 371 13.25 5.41 4.37
C ASN A 371 12.45 4.35 3.59
N MET A 372 11.37 3.81 4.18
CA MET A 372 10.42 2.91 3.50
C MET A 372 9.78 3.60 2.29
N TRP A 373 9.32 4.84 2.48
CA TRP A 373 8.81 5.65 1.36
C TRP A 373 9.87 5.90 0.29
N ARG A 374 11.10 6.28 0.66
CA ARG A 374 12.19 6.55 -0.30
C ARG A 374 12.53 5.32 -1.14
N LEU A 375 12.60 4.14 -0.52
CA LEU A 375 12.78 2.87 -1.21
C LEU A 375 11.75 2.70 -2.33
N LEU A 376 10.47 2.92 -2.02
CA LEU A 376 9.37 2.81 -2.97
C LEU A 376 9.35 3.95 -3.99
N GLN A 377 9.72 5.17 -3.59
CA GLN A 377 9.81 6.34 -4.45
C GLN A 377 10.83 6.13 -5.57
N TYR A 378 12.04 5.71 -5.22
CA TYR A 378 13.06 5.38 -6.22
C TYR A 378 12.67 4.14 -7.03
N GLY A 379 12.06 3.14 -6.38
CA GLY A 379 11.55 1.94 -7.06
C GLY A 379 10.60 2.29 -8.20
N GLN A 380 9.59 3.13 -7.94
CA GLN A 380 8.62 3.53 -8.97
C GLN A 380 9.24 4.45 -10.03
N GLU A 381 10.23 5.30 -9.69
CA GLU A 381 10.90 6.16 -10.67
C GLU A 381 11.57 5.35 -11.78
N TYR A 382 12.15 4.19 -11.44
CA TYR A 382 12.79 3.30 -12.41
C TYR A 382 11.85 2.26 -13.02
N TYR A 383 10.86 1.77 -12.26
CA TYR A 383 10.12 0.55 -12.59
C TYR A 383 8.59 0.70 -12.68
N SER A 384 8.05 1.92 -12.60
CA SER A 384 6.60 2.16 -12.78
C SER A 384 6.09 1.94 -14.20
N SER A 385 6.96 2.00 -15.22
CA SER A 385 6.53 1.84 -16.60
C SER A 385 6.21 0.38 -16.93
N ASP A 386 5.00 0.11 -17.39
CA ASP A 386 4.52 -1.19 -17.92
C ASP A 386 5.26 -1.66 -19.18
N LYS A 387 6.21 -0.86 -19.69
CA LYS A 387 7.06 -1.21 -20.83
C LYS A 387 8.51 -1.47 -20.43
N ASN A 388 8.82 -1.42 -19.14
CA ASN A 388 10.17 -1.73 -18.66
C ASN A 388 10.47 -3.22 -18.92
N SER A 389 11.55 -3.50 -19.63
CA SER A 389 11.93 -4.86 -20.03
C SER A 389 12.56 -5.68 -18.89
N THR A 390 12.99 -5.02 -17.81
CA THR A 390 13.71 -5.66 -16.70
C THR A 390 12.76 -6.08 -15.59
N PHE A 391 11.95 -5.13 -15.09
CA PHE A 391 11.01 -5.34 -14.01
C PHE A 391 9.92 -4.26 -14.08
N GLN A 392 8.69 -4.65 -13.76
CA GLN A 392 7.52 -3.78 -13.79
C GLN A 392 6.89 -3.85 -12.39
N LEU A 393 6.84 -2.71 -11.71
CA LEU A 393 6.42 -2.65 -10.31
C LEU A 393 4.91 -2.89 -10.18
N PHE A 394 4.12 -2.29 -11.07
CA PHE A 394 2.66 -2.32 -11.09
C PHE A 394 2.09 -3.27 -12.16
N ASP A 395 2.87 -4.23 -12.65
CA ASP A 395 2.37 -5.29 -13.54
C ASP A 395 2.75 -6.66 -12.95
N SER A 396 1.78 -7.56 -12.91
CA SER A 396 1.93 -8.90 -12.34
C SER A 396 2.32 -9.98 -13.35
N GLY A 397 2.37 -9.64 -14.64
CA GLY A 397 2.68 -10.54 -15.73
C GLY A 397 1.52 -11.46 -16.11
N PHE A 398 1.86 -12.63 -16.64
CA PHE A 398 0.88 -13.62 -17.10
C PHE A 398 0.46 -14.56 -15.97
N GLY A 399 -0.81 -14.96 -15.95
CA GLY A 399 -1.36 -15.97 -15.05
C GLY A 399 -2.02 -15.40 -13.79
N HIS A 400 -1.40 -14.45 -13.11
CA HIS A 400 -1.92 -13.83 -11.88
C HIS A 400 -2.05 -12.31 -12.01
N LYS A 401 -2.84 -11.71 -11.13
CA LYS A 401 -3.17 -10.28 -11.12
C LYS A 401 -2.97 -9.72 -9.71
N ASP A 402 -2.60 -8.45 -9.64
CA ASP A 402 -2.51 -7.68 -8.39
C ASP A 402 -1.52 -8.26 -7.36
N LEU A 403 -0.39 -8.83 -7.81
CA LEU A 403 0.67 -9.34 -6.95
C LEU A 403 1.42 -8.17 -6.30
N ILE A 404 1.44 -8.12 -4.95
CA ILE A 404 2.02 -7.05 -4.12
C ILE A 404 1.31 -5.69 -4.26
N PHE A 405 1.15 -5.19 -5.49
CA PHE A 405 0.42 -3.96 -5.81
C PHE A 405 -0.65 -4.27 -6.83
N SER A 406 -1.72 -3.47 -6.85
CA SER A 406 -2.72 -3.61 -7.91
C SER A 406 -2.13 -3.28 -9.28
N ASP A 407 -2.53 -4.04 -10.29
CA ASP A 407 -2.15 -3.81 -11.68
C ASP A 407 -2.73 -2.48 -12.24
N ASP A 408 -3.72 -1.91 -11.56
CA ASP A 408 -4.32 -0.61 -11.91
C ASP A 408 -3.52 0.58 -11.33
N THR A 409 -2.43 0.33 -10.59
CA THR A 409 -1.65 1.38 -9.92
C THR A 409 -0.87 2.21 -10.93
N GLU A 410 -1.12 3.52 -10.97
CA GLU A 410 -0.37 4.45 -11.82
C GLU A 410 0.86 5.03 -11.11
N SER A 411 0.77 5.23 -9.79
CA SER A 411 1.87 5.71 -8.97
C SER A 411 1.64 5.44 -7.49
N LEU A 412 2.69 5.57 -6.69
CA LEU A 412 2.63 5.56 -5.24
C LEU A 412 2.78 6.98 -4.69
N SER A 413 2.06 7.28 -3.61
CA SER A 413 2.18 8.56 -2.90
C SER A 413 2.41 8.37 -1.40
N ARG A 414 3.26 9.22 -0.82
CA ARG A 414 3.47 9.26 0.63
C ARG A 414 2.21 9.76 1.33
N ILE A 415 1.76 9.04 2.34
CA ILE A 415 0.71 9.51 3.24
C ILE A 415 1.35 10.48 4.26
N PRO A 416 0.87 11.74 4.37
CA PRO A 416 1.36 12.69 5.36
C PRO A 416 1.28 12.13 6.78
N TRP A 417 2.24 12.46 7.64
CA TRP A 417 2.38 11.88 8.98
C TRP A 417 1.09 11.95 9.80
N GLU A 418 0.42 13.10 9.76
CA GLU A 418 -0.85 13.39 10.41
C GLU A 418 -2.03 12.51 9.94
N ASN A 419 -1.91 11.89 8.76
CA ASN A 419 -2.92 11.05 8.13
C ASN A 419 -2.55 9.55 8.17
N GLN A 420 -1.44 9.17 8.80
CA GLN A 420 -0.99 7.76 8.89
C GLN A 420 -1.74 6.94 9.94
N THR A 421 -2.97 7.28 10.30
CA THR A 421 -3.81 6.38 11.12
C THR A 421 -4.85 5.72 10.23
N TYR A 422 -5.23 4.47 10.55
CA TYR A 422 -6.22 3.75 9.74
C TYR A 422 -7.57 4.49 9.73
N GLU A 423 -7.96 5.16 10.81
CA GLU A 423 -9.21 5.92 10.87
C GLU A 423 -9.19 7.13 9.94
N ARG A 424 -8.06 7.86 9.92
CA ARG A 424 -7.86 9.03 9.05
C ARG A 424 -7.86 8.62 7.59
N TRP A 425 -7.15 7.55 7.25
CA TRP A 425 -7.05 7.06 5.88
C TRP A 425 -8.38 6.47 5.37
N LEU A 426 -8.98 5.57 6.15
CA LEU A 426 -10.21 4.89 5.73
C LEU A 426 -11.41 5.85 5.68
N GLY A 427 -11.41 6.82 6.58
CA GLY A 427 -12.46 7.83 6.69
C GLY A 427 -13.78 7.29 7.24
N PRO A 428 -14.66 8.18 7.71
CA PRO A 428 -15.85 7.80 8.47
C PRO A 428 -16.87 7.00 7.65
N ARG A 429 -16.90 7.17 6.32
CA ARG A 429 -17.85 6.45 5.47
C ARG A 429 -17.54 4.97 5.42
N PHE A 430 -16.27 4.59 5.23
CA PHE A 430 -15.86 3.20 5.17
C PHE A 430 -15.87 2.55 6.57
N LEU A 431 -15.41 3.27 7.60
CA LEU A 431 -15.46 2.78 8.98
C LEU A 431 -16.86 2.36 9.40
N ARG A 432 -17.89 3.16 9.07
CA ARG A 432 -19.29 2.78 9.36
C ARG A 432 -19.73 1.48 8.68
N LEU A 433 -19.25 1.18 7.48
CA LEU A 433 -19.58 -0.09 6.81
C LEU A 433 -19.01 -1.27 7.61
N VAL A 434 -17.79 -1.13 8.13
CA VAL A 434 -17.15 -2.16 8.93
C VAL A 434 -17.82 -2.30 10.31
N GLU A 435 -18.03 -1.18 11.01
CA GLU A 435 -18.66 -1.12 12.33
C GLU A 435 -20.10 -1.66 12.30
N ASN A 436 -20.84 -1.44 11.20
CA ASN A 436 -22.16 -2.02 11.01
C ASN A 436 -22.10 -3.56 11.03
N LEU A 437 -21.15 -4.15 10.29
CA LEU A 437 -20.97 -5.61 10.28
C LEU A 437 -20.52 -6.14 11.64
N GLU A 438 -19.61 -5.46 12.34
CA GLU A 438 -19.22 -5.82 13.71
C GLU A 438 -20.40 -5.76 14.69
N SER A 439 -21.29 -4.78 14.55
CA SER A 439 -22.45 -4.62 15.44
C SER A 439 -23.52 -5.70 15.24
N VAL A 440 -23.63 -6.21 14.00
CA VAL A 440 -24.64 -7.19 13.60
C VAL A 440 -24.11 -8.64 13.74
N SER A 441 -22.80 -8.84 13.91
CA SER A 441 -22.20 -10.17 14.05
C SER A 441 -21.71 -10.45 15.48
N ARG A 442 -21.78 -11.71 15.91
CA ARG A 442 -21.07 -12.15 17.13
C ARG A 442 -19.58 -12.21 16.87
N ILE A 443 -18.79 -12.04 17.93
CA ILE A 443 -17.31 -12.04 17.89
C ILE A 443 -16.74 -13.25 17.14
N HIS A 444 -17.34 -14.45 17.22
CA HIS A 444 -16.84 -15.66 16.57
C HIS A 444 -17.31 -15.85 15.11
N GLU A 445 -18.29 -15.05 14.65
CA GLU A 445 -18.84 -15.08 13.29
C GLU A 445 -18.65 -13.77 12.53
N ALA A 446 -17.88 -12.85 13.09
CA ALA A 446 -17.50 -11.59 12.45
C ALA A 446 -16.39 -11.76 11.39
N GLY A 447 -16.01 -12.98 11.00
CA GLY A 447 -14.92 -13.23 10.04
C GLY A 447 -13.58 -12.66 10.51
N ILE A 448 -12.94 -11.78 9.71
CA ILE A 448 -11.63 -11.15 10.02
C ILE A 448 -11.59 -10.51 11.41
N TYR A 449 -12.70 -9.91 11.85
CA TYR A 449 -12.75 -9.20 13.13
C TYR A 449 -12.66 -10.16 14.33
N ALA A 450 -13.13 -11.41 14.17
CA ALA A 450 -12.96 -12.49 15.15
C ALA A 450 -11.48 -12.89 15.31
N ALA A 451 -10.79 -13.04 14.17
CA ALA A 451 -9.42 -13.51 14.06
C ALA A 451 -8.47 -12.67 14.91
N ALA A 452 -8.68 -11.37 14.91
CA ALA A 452 -7.78 -10.42 15.53
C ALA A 452 -7.95 -10.31 17.07
N HIS A 453 -9.17 -10.51 17.60
CA HIS A 453 -9.48 -10.34 19.03
C HIS A 453 -8.84 -11.36 19.98
N HIS A 454 -8.59 -12.60 19.55
CA HIS A 454 -8.00 -13.65 20.42
C HIS A 454 -6.47 -13.65 20.42
N ILE A 455 -5.82 -12.94 19.48
CA ILE A 455 -4.36 -12.77 19.45
C ILE A 455 -3.88 -11.98 20.67
N ARG A 456 -4.72 -11.06 21.17
CA ARG A 456 -4.48 -10.35 22.43
C ARG A 456 -4.66 -11.22 23.68
N GLY A 457 -5.41 -12.32 23.58
CA GLY A 457 -5.75 -13.21 24.70
C GLY A 457 -4.69 -14.27 25.00
N GLU A 458 -3.92 -14.72 24.00
CA GLU A 458 -2.86 -15.72 24.20
C GLU A 458 -1.61 -15.15 24.89
N VAL A 459 -1.36 -13.84 24.80
CA VAL A 459 -0.23 -13.18 25.50
C VAL A 459 -0.48 -13.02 27.01
N VAL A 460 -1.70 -13.25 27.51
CA VAL A 460 -2.05 -13.05 28.94
C VAL A 460 -1.96 -14.35 29.77
N LEU A 461 -1.74 -15.51 29.16
CA LEU A 461 -1.54 -16.78 29.90
C LEU A 461 -0.20 -17.44 29.58
N LEU A 462 0.83 -17.13 30.38
CA LEU A 462 1.84 -18.06 30.97
C LEU A 462 3.06 -17.29 31.51
N CYS A 463 2.85 -16.37 32.45
CA CYS A 463 3.87 -16.01 33.43
C CYS A 463 3.32 -16.27 34.83
N ILE A 464 3.04 -17.55 35.13
CA ILE A 464 2.94 -18.00 36.53
C ILE A 464 4.37 -18.31 36.96
N PRO A 465 4.94 -17.58 37.94
CA PRO A 465 6.25 -17.92 38.47
C PRO A 465 6.12 -19.23 39.24
N ILE A 466 6.59 -20.32 38.66
CA ILE A 466 6.82 -21.57 39.38
C ILE A 466 8.02 -21.31 40.29
N HIS A 467 7.76 -20.99 41.56
CA HIS A 467 8.77 -21.01 42.60
C HIS A 467 9.22 -22.46 42.83
N ILE A 468 10.32 -22.85 42.19
CA ILE A 468 11.04 -24.09 42.54
C ILE A 468 11.89 -23.79 43.77
N THR A 469 11.40 -24.18 44.95
CA THR A 469 12.20 -24.22 46.18
C THR A 469 13.15 -25.41 46.11
N TRP A 470 14.45 -25.15 45.99
CA TRP A 470 15.51 -26.13 46.22
C TRP A 470 15.71 -26.32 47.72
N SER A 471 15.24 -27.45 48.25
CA SER A 471 15.56 -27.90 49.61
C SER A 471 16.86 -28.68 49.58
N TYR A 472 17.89 -28.13 50.21
CA TYR A 472 19.13 -28.82 50.56
C TYR A 472 18.83 -29.96 51.56
N LEU A 473 19.28 -31.18 51.24
CA LEU A 473 19.44 -32.28 52.20
C LEU A 473 20.92 -32.65 52.24
N PHE A 474 21.60 -32.10 53.24
CA PHE A 474 22.78 -32.70 53.86
C PHE A 474 22.30 -33.86 54.74
N ASP A 475 22.89 -35.05 54.61
CA ASP A 475 23.70 -35.67 55.68
C ASP A 475 23.99 -37.16 55.42
N ALA A 476 25.24 -37.50 55.73
CA ALA A 476 25.83 -38.80 56.13
C ALA A 476 25.89 -39.96 55.12
#